data_AF-A0A3D2V2G3-F1
#
_entry.id   AF-A0A3D2V2G3-F1
#
_cell.length_a   1.000
_cell.length_b   1.000
_cell.length_c   1.000
_cell.angle_alpha   90.00
_cell.angle_beta   90.00
_cell.angle_gamma   90.00
#
_symmetry.space_group_name_H-M   'P 1'
#
loop_
_entity.id
_entity.type
_entity.pdbx_description
1 polymer ?
#
loop_
_entity_poly.entity_id
_entity_poly.type
_entity_poly.pdbx_seq_one_letter_code
_entity_poly.pdbx_strand_id
1 'polypeptide(L)'
;MHHHPQKISRRTAIQAGSVGILGLGMNHVDALRAAPVQEGKTHRAGSAKNVIYIFLSGGLSQHDSFDMKPDAPDNIRGEFNPIPTATP
;
A
#
# COMPACT_ATOMS: atom_id res chain seq x y z
N MET A 1 -20.64 22.64 8.81
CA MET A 1 -19.33 22.22 8.25
C MET A 1 -18.29 22.30 9.37
N HIS A 2 -18.11 21.21 10.12
CA HIS A 2 -17.16 21.19 11.24
C HIS A 2 -15.75 20.87 10.73
N HIS A 3 -14.86 21.87 10.76
CA HIS A 3 -13.43 21.66 10.54
C HIS A 3 -12.84 21.02 11.81
N HIS A 4 -12.47 19.74 11.74
CA HIS A 4 -11.64 19.13 12.78
C HIS A 4 -10.22 19.72 12.72
N PRO A 5 -9.64 20.24 13.82
CA PRO A 5 -8.25 20.68 13.82
C PRO A 5 -7.37 19.46 13.53
N GLN A 6 -6.71 19.46 12.37
CA GLN A 6 -5.74 18.43 12.01
C GLN A 6 -4.60 18.49 13.03
N LYS A 7 -4.51 17.49 13.90
CA LYS A 7 -3.38 17.35 14.82
C LYS A 7 -2.10 17.27 13.98
N ILE A 8 -1.15 18.18 14.22
CA ILE A 8 0.15 18.14 13.54
C ILE A 8 0.78 16.77 13.79
N SER A 9 0.98 16.00 12.73
CA SER A 9 1.61 14.68 12.86
C SER A 9 3.09 14.85 13.23
N ARG A 10 3.66 13.88 13.96
CA ARG A 10 5.11 13.85 14.26
C ARG A 10 5.96 14.04 13.00
N ARG A 11 5.54 13.43 11.89
CA ARG A 11 6.21 13.56 10.59
C ARG A 11 6.21 15.00 10.10
N THR A 12 5.06 15.68 10.17
CA THR A 12 4.91 17.08 9.78
C THR A 12 5.81 17.99 10.63
N ALA A 13 5.88 17.74 11.95
CA ALA A 13 6.76 18.49 12.85
C ALA A 13 8.25 18.30 12.50
N ILE A 14 8.69 17.05 12.26
CA ILE A 14 10.07 16.75 11.86
C ILE A 14 10.41 17.41 10.53
N GLN A 15 9.52 17.32 9.53
CA GLN A 15 9.73 17.93 8.21
C GLN A 15 9.83 19.45 8.30
N ALA A 16 8.94 20.10 9.05
CA ALA A 16 8.99 21.55 9.22
C ALA A 16 10.28 22.00 9.93
N GLY A 17 10.71 21.28 10.98
CA GLY A 17 11.96 21.59 11.69
C GLY A 17 13.21 21.34 10.85
N SER A 18 13.24 20.26 10.07
CA SER A 18 14.41 19.94 9.23
C SER A 18 14.66 20.96 8.13
N VAL A 19 13.59 21.53 7.55
CA VAL A 19 13.71 22.59 6.52
C VAL A 19 14.47 23.81 7.08
N GLY A 20 14.15 24.23 8.31
CA GLY A 20 14.85 25.32 8.97
C GLY A 20 16.32 24.99 9.30
N ILE A 21 16.61 23.78 9.77
CA ILE A 21 17.98 23.31 10.04
C ILE A 21 18.85 23.33 8.77
N LEU A 22 18.26 23.00 7.62
CA LEU A 22 18.95 23.05 6.32
C LEU A 22 19.13 24.47 5.76
N GLY A 23 18.82 25.51 6.54
CA GLY A 23 19.05 26.91 6.17
C GLY A 23 17.96 27.54 5.30
N LEU A 24 16.86 26.82 5.03
CA LEU A 24 15.73 27.35 4.28
C LEU A 24 14.84 28.20 5.20
N GLY A 25 14.49 29.39 4.74
CA GLY A 25 13.70 30.37 5.48
C GLY A 25 12.79 31.18 4.56
N MET A 26 12.04 32.14 5.12
CA MET A 26 10.99 32.86 4.41
C MET A 26 11.46 33.55 3.12
N ASN A 27 12.69 34.07 3.11
CA ASN A 27 13.30 34.73 1.95
C ASN A 27 13.49 33.81 0.72
N HIS A 28 13.39 32.49 0.92
CA HIS A 28 13.55 31.49 -0.14
C HIS A 28 12.19 31.03 -0.71
N VAL A 29 11.07 31.42 -0.10
CA VAL A 29 9.73 30.92 -0.47
C VAL A 29 9.37 31.30 -1.90
N ASP A 30 9.64 32.54 -2.30
CA ASP A 30 9.28 33.01 -3.64
C ASP A 30 10.11 32.30 -4.72
N ALA A 31 11.41 32.09 -4.48
CA ALA A 31 12.27 31.32 -5.36
C ALA A 31 11.85 29.85 -5.46
N LEU A 32 11.46 29.22 -4.33
CA LEU A 32 10.98 27.83 -4.31
C LEU A 32 9.62 27.66 -4.99
N ARG A 33 8.73 28.66 -4.90
CA ARG A 33 7.45 28.65 -5.64
C ARG A 33 7.63 28.80 -7.14
N ALA A 34 8.64 29.57 -7.56
CA ALA A 34 8.98 29.76 -8.96
C ALA A 34 9.81 28.61 -9.56
N ALA A 35 10.37 27.73 -8.71
CA ALA A 35 11.15 26.60 -9.17
C ALA A 35 10.29 25.66 -10.02
N PRO A 36 10.75 25.24 -11.22
CA PRO A 36 10.02 24.30 -12.04
C PRO A 36 9.85 22.99 -11.27
N VAL A 37 8.61 22.50 -11.20
CA VAL A 37 8.34 21.16 -10.66
C VAL A 37 9.04 20.18 -11.59
N GLN A 38 10.21 19.70 -11.17
CA GLN A 38 10.70 18.44 -11.69
C GLN A 38 9.66 17.42 -11.26
N GLU A 39 8.86 16.92 -12.21
CA GLU A 39 8.18 15.65 -12.04
C GLU A 39 9.27 14.60 -11.89
N GLY A 40 9.87 14.55 -10.70
CA GLY A 40 10.54 13.37 -10.23
C GLY A 40 9.54 12.27 -10.48
N LYS A 41 9.97 11.25 -11.21
CA LYS A 41 9.30 9.96 -11.32
C LYS A 41 9.25 9.36 -9.93
N THR A 42 8.46 9.98 -9.05
CA THR A 42 7.86 9.29 -7.95
C THR A 42 6.99 8.30 -8.69
N HIS A 43 7.51 7.08 -8.82
CA HIS A 43 6.66 5.92 -8.85
C HIS A 43 5.78 6.11 -7.61
N ARG A 44 4.67 6.84 -7.77
CA ARG A 44 3.56 6.77 -6.85
C ARG A 44 3.25 5.30 -6.90
N ALA A 45 3.75 4.56 -5.90
CA ALA A 45 3.36 3.19 -5.68
C ALA A 45 1.84 3.27 -5.67
N GLY A 46 1.23 2.80 -6.76
CA GLY A 46 -0.19 3.05 -7.01
C GLY A 46 -0.92 2.57 -5.77
N SER A 47 -1.73 3.44 -5.16
CA SER A 47 -2.61 2.98 -4.10
C SER A 47 -3.49 1.90 -4.71
N ALA A 48 -3.37 0.67 -4.21
CA ALA A 48 -4.21 -0.43 -4.67
C ALA A 48 -5.67 -0.02 -4.43
N LYS A 49 -6.42 0.14 -5.52
CA LYS A 49 -7.81 0.64 -5.45
C LYS A 49 -8.73 -0.36 -4.74
N ASN A 50 -8.41 -1.65 -4.82
CA ASN A 50 -9.16 -2.74 -4.21
C ASN A 50 -8.18 -3.74 -3.58
N VAL A 51 -8.51 -4.23 -2.38
CA VAL A 51 -7.73 -5.26 -1.67
C VAL A 51 -8.71 -6.32 -1.19
N ILE A 52 -8.37 -7.59 -1.44
CA ILE A 52 -9.06 -8.73 -0.83
C ILE A 52 -8.24 -9.14 0.40
N TYR A 53 -8.87 -9.10 1.58
CA TYR A 53 -8.25 -9.54 2.83
C TYR A 53 -8.88 -10.86 3.28
N ILE A 54 -8.06 -11.90 3.38
CA ILE A 54 -8.49 -13.24 3.81
C ILE A 54 -7.84 -13.52 5.16
N PHE A 55 -8.65 -13.70 6.20
CA PHE A 55 -8.18 -14.06 7.53
C PHE A 55 -8.36 -15.56 7.77
N LEU A 56 -7.26 -16.27 7.99
CA LEU A 56 -7.23 -17.72 8.18
C LEU A 56 -6.63 -18.01 9.55
N SER A 57 -7.45 -18.38 10.54
CA SER A 57 -7.04 -18.61 11.93
C SER A 57 -6.17 -19.86 12.16
N GLY A 58 -5.57 -20.41 11.11
CA GLY A 58 -4.66 -21.55 11.11
C GLY A 58 -3.82 -21.66 9.84
N GLY A 59 -3.82 -20.63 8.98
CA GLY A 59 -3.18 -20.67 7.67
C GLY A 59 -4.05 -21.28 6.56
N LEU A 60 -3.52 -21.25 5.34
CA LEU A 60 -4.15 -21.84 4.16
C LEU A 60 -3.65 -23.28 4.00
N SER A 61 -4.57 -24.24 3.84
CA SER A 61 -4.21 -25.62 3.53
C SER A 61 -3.60 -25.72 2.12
N GLN A 62 -2.52 -26.50 1.97
CA GLN A 62 -1.96 -26.80 0.65
C GLN A 62 -2.99 -27.50 -0.25
N HIS A 63 -3.85 -28.34 0.33
CA HIS A 63 -4.89 -29.06 -0.40
C HIS A 63 -6.05 -28.17 -0.85
N ASP A 64 -6.19 -26.97 -0.29
CA ASP A 64 -7.27 -26.05 -0.66
C ASP A 64 -6.81 -24.95 -1.63
N SER A 65 -5.50 -24.88 -1.92
CA SER A 65 -4.91 -23.74 -2.64
C SER A 65 -3.94 -24.15 -3.74
N PHE A 66 -2.85 -24.83 -3.39
CA PHE A 66 -1.75 -25.11 -4.30
C PHE A 66 -1.84 -26.49 -4.97
N ASP A 67 -2.50 -27.46 -4.33
CA ASP A 67 -2.57 -28.83 -4.83
C ASP A 67 -3.90 -29.49 -4.47
N MET A 68 -4.98 -29.03 -5.12
CA MET A 68 -6.35 -29.47 -4.83
C MET A 68 -6.64 -30.92 -5.24
N LYS A 69 -5.73 -31.56 -5.99
CA LYS A 69 -5.85 -32.92 -6.53
C LYS A 69 -7.25 -33.19 -7.10
N PRO A 70 -7.71 -32.44 -8.12
CA PRO A 70 -9.08 -32.55 -8.64
C PRO A 70 -9.44 -33.98 -9.09
N ASP A 71 -8.46 -34.74 -9.57
CA ASP A 71 -8.64 -36.10 -10.07
C ASP A 71 -8.51 -37.19 -8.99
N ALA A 72 -8.20 -36.81 -7.73
CA ALA A 72 -8.14 -37.77 -6.64
C ALA A 72 -9.55 -38.17 -6.17
N PRO A 73 -9.70 -39.36 -5.57
CA PRO A 73 -10.95 -39.79 -4.92
C PRO A 73 -11.50 -38.77 -3.91
N ASP A 74 -12.82 -38.76 -3.72
CA ASP A 74 -13.53 -37.81 -2.84
C ASP A 74 -13.07 -37.82 -1.38
N ASN A 75 -12.54 -38.94 -0.90
CA ASN A 75 -11.99 -39.05 0.46
C ASN A 75 -10.55 -38.52 0.58
N ILE A 76 -9.93 -38.14 -0.54
CA ILE A 76 -8.57 -37.62 -0.61
C ILE A 76 -8.63 -36.14 -0.95
N ARG A 77 -9.28 -35.75 -2.06
CA ARG A 77 -9.38 -34.35 -2.53
C ARG A 77 -10.12 -33.45 -1.55
N GLY A 78 -9.78 -32.15 -1.57
CA GLY A 78 -10.50 -31.13 -0.79
C GLY A 78 -11.91 -30.88 -1.33
N GLU A 79 -12.69 -30.05 -0.63
CA GLU A 79 -14.07 -29.71 -1.02
C GLU A 79 -14.14 -28.86 -2.31
N PHE A 80 -13.08 -28.12 -2.59
CA PHE A 80 -13.04 -27.13 -3.66
C PHE A 80 -12.60 -27.73 -4.99
N ASN A 81 -13.12 -27.19 -6.10
CA ASN A 81 -12.64 -27.47 -7.45
C ASN A 81 -11.77 -26.31 -7.97
N PRO A 82 -10.62 -26.59 -8.60
CA PRO A 82 -9.79 -25.55 -9.18
C PRO A 82 -10.50 -24.82 -10.32
N ILE A 83 -10.22 -23.53 -10.45
CA ILE A 83 -10.62 -22.71 -11.60
C ILE A 83 -9.38 -22.23 -12.35
N PRO A 84 -9.46 -21.99 -13.67
CA PRO A 84 -8.33 -21.43 -14.41
C PRO A 84 -7.92 -20.05 -13.88
N THR A 85 -6.66 -19.89 -13.47
CA THR A 85 -6.07 -18.64 -12.99
C THR A 85 -5.03 -18.10 -13.98
N ALA A 86 -4.81 -16.79 -13.95
CA ALA A 86 -3.81 -16.13 -14.80
C ALA A 86 -2.35 -16.39 -14.37
N THR A 87 -2.13 -16.99 -13.21
CA THR A 87 -0.82 -17.30 -12.64
C THR A 87 -0.80 -18.73 -12.09
N PRO A 88 0.36 -19.44 -12.16
CA PRO A 88 0.52 -20.80 -11.64
C PRO A 88 0.31 -20.88 -10.12
#